data_AF-A0A9K3M005-F1
#
_entry.id   AF-A0A9K3M005-F1
#
_cell.length_a   1.000
_cell.length_b   1.000
_cell.length_c   1.000
_cell.angle_alpha   90.00
_cell.angle_beta   90.00
_cell.angle_gamma   90.00
#
_symmetry.space_group_name_H-M   'P 1'
#
loop_
_entity.id
_entity.type
_entity.pdbx_description
1 polymer ?
#
loop_
_entity_poly.entity_id
_entity_poly.type
_entity_poly.pdbx_seq_one_letter_code
_entity_poly.pdbx_strand_id
1 'polypeptide(L)'
;MITEIPMYMTAKMEVNKDLPGNPIIQDIKDGQPRYYSFGTTFFNYGLIPQTWEDPEMKSILTRSNWDPNPSVYSLEDLERVKPGTLENLKYWLKRYETSDGKPEKSLASETPRNVAQAMRIVEEVHS
;
A
#
# COMPACT_ATOMS: atom_id res chain seq x y z
N MET A 1 9.44 7.11 0.05
CA MET A 1 7.98 6.98 0.26
C MET A 1 7.43 8.32 0.73
N ILE A 2 6.27 8.74 0.20
CA ILE A 2 5.44 9.82 0.73
C ILE A 2 4.34 9.18 1.56
N THR A 3 4.19 9.58 2.82
CA THR A 3 3.12 9.08 3.70
C THR A 3 1.86 9.91 3.53
N GLU A 4 0.76 9.26 3.15
CA GLU A 4 -0.56 9.88 3.02
C GLU A 4 -1.36 9.70 4.31
N ILE A 5 -1.37 8.49 4.86
CA ILE A 5 -2.14 8.12 6.05
C ILE A 5 -1.16 7.59 7.10
N PRO A 6 -0.89 8.36 8.17
CA PRO A 6 -0.06 7.89 9.27
C PRO A 6 -0.65 6.66 9.96
N MET A 7 0.22 5.85 10.54
CA MET A 7 -0.18 4.70 11.36
C MET A 7 -1.21 5.11 12.42
N TYR A 8 -2.22 4.28 12.60
CA TYR A 8 -3.34 4.44 13.53
C TYR A 8 -4.30 5.60 13.22
N MET A 9 -4.18 6.24 12.06
CA MET A 9 -5.16 7.20 11.57
C MET A 9 -6.21 6.52 10.69
N THR A 10 -7.39 7.13 10.61
CA THR A 10 -8.52 6.63 9.80
C THR A 10 -8.92 7.56 8.67
N ALA A 11 -8.48 8.83 8.68
CA ALA A 11 -8.78 9.77 7.61
C ALA A 11 -8.20 9.25 6.29
N LYS A 12 -9.05 9.05 5.28
CA LYS A 12 -8.60 8.59 3.96
C LYS A 12 -8.00 9.77 3.21
N MET A 13 -6.70 9.93 3.34
CA MET A 13 -5.92 10.95 2.64
C MET A 13 -5.29 10.33 1.39
N GLU A 14 -5.26 11.08 0.30
CA GLU A 14 -4.61 10.67 -0.95
C GLU A 14 -4.07 11.88 -1.71
N VAL A 15 -3.00 11.67 -2.46
CA VAL A 15 -2.51 12.65 -3.43
C VAL A 15 -3.57 12.89 -4.49
N ASN A 16 -3.96 14.16 -4.66
CA ASN A 16 -4.85 14.56 -5.74
C ASN A 16 -4.08 14.62 -7.07
N LYS A 17 -4.55 13.88 -8.08
CA LYS A 17 -3.90 13.79 -9.39
C LYS A 17 -4.28 14.93 -10.35
N ASP A 18 -5.38 15.64 -10.08
CA ASP A 18 -5.97 16.63 -10.97
C ASP A 18 -5.56 18.07 -10.62
N LEU A 19 -5.24 18.32 -9.36
CA LEU A 19 -4.85 19.64 -8.87
C LEU A 19 -3.35 19.92 -9.07
N PRO A 20 -2.98 21.13 -9.54
CA PRO A 20 -1.58 21.54 -9.64
C PRO A 20 -0.84 21.39 -8.30
N GLY A 21 0.37 20.84 -8.35
CA GLY A 21 1.19 20.58 -7.16
C GLY A 21 0.81 19.32 -6.37
N ASN A 22 -0.17 18.55 -6.86
CA ASN A 22 -0.54 17.23 -6.32
C ASN A 22 -0.71 17.22 -4.79
N PRO A 23 -1.56 18.10 -4.22
CA PRO A 23 -1.73 18.17 -2.77
C PRO A 23 -2.34 16.87 -2.24
N ILE A 24 -1.91 16.48 -1.04
CA ILE A 24 -2.57 15.41 -0.28
C ILE A 24 -3.86 15.99 0.30
N ILE A 25 -5.00 15.41 -0.07
CA ILE A 25 -6.32 15.84 0.40
C ILE A 25 -7.10 14.66 0.97
N GLN A 26 -8.09 14.95 1.81
CA GLN A 26 -8.99 13.92 2.30
C GLN A 26 -10.03 13.59 1.22
N ASP A 27 -10.24 12.30 0.98
CA ASP A 27 -11.30 11.79 0.11
C ASP A 27 -12.68 12.23 0.64
N ILE A 28 -13.57 12.62 -0.26
CA ILE A 28 -14.94 13.03 0.07
C ILE A 28 -15.90 11.98 -0.48
N LYS A 29 -16.70 11.39 0.40
CA LYS A 29 -17.73 10.42 0.05
C LYS A 29 -19.07 10.93 0.54
N ASP A 30 -20.05 10.98 -0.36
CA ASP A 30 -21.42 11.47 -0.08
C ASP A 30 -21.43 12.87 0.57
N GLY A 31 -20.51 13.74 0.14
CA GLY A 31 -20.36 15.11 0.63
C GLY A 31 -19.71 15.24 2.02
N GLN A 32 -19.24 14.13 2.62
CA GLN A 32 -18.57 14.12 3.92
C GLN A 32 -17.12 13.64 3.80
N PRO A 33 -16.21 14.10 4.69
CA PRO A 33 -14.86 13.57 4.75
C PRO A 33 -14.87 12.07 5.05
N ARG A 34 -14.15 11.29 4.24
CA ARG A 34 -14.14 9.83 4.34
C ARG A 34 -13.15 9.35 5.39
N TYR A 35 -13.58 8.36 6.16
CA TYR A 35 -12.77 7.66 7.15
C TYR A 35 -12.90 6.15 6.95
N TYR A 36 -11.82 5.41 7.19
CA TYR A 36 -11.89 3.96 7.32
C TYR A 36 -12.64 3.56 8.59
N SER A 37 -13.69 2.77 8.43
CA SER A 37 -14.57 2.31 9.52
C SER A 37 -14.31 0.86 9.94
N PHE A 38 -13.63 0.07 9.11
CA PHE A 38 -13.25 -1.31 9.44
C PHE A 38 -12.18 -1.40 10.54
N GLY A 39 -11.35 -0.36 10.68
CA GLY A 39 -10.28 -0.29 11.66
C GLY A 39 -9.20 0.71 11.26
N THR A 40 -8.24 0.93 12.14
CA THR A 40 -7.07 1.77 11.85
C THR A 40 -5.99 0.97 11.11
N THR A 41 -5.18 1.65 10.30
CA THR A 41 -3.98 1.02 9.73
C THR A 41 -2.95 0.81 10.85
N PHE A 42 -2.27 -0.33 10.85
CA PHE A 42 -1.15 -0.61 11.78
C PHE A 42 0.22 -0.35 11.12
N PHE A 43 0.22 0.36 10.00
CA PHE A 43 1.38 0.78 9.21
C PHE A 43 1.15 2.19 8.66
N ASN A 44 2.22 2.89 8.31
CA ASN A 44 2.14 4.12 7.53
C ASN A 44 1.78 3.75 6.09
N TYR A 45 0.75 4.37 5.52
CA TYR A 45 0.30 4.12 4.16
C TYR A 45 0.54 5.35 3.28
N GLY A 46 0.83 5.11 2.00
CA GLY A 46 1.11 6.16 1.05
C GLY A 46 1.68 5.61 -0.25
N LEU A 47 2.49 6.42 -0.94
CA LEU A 47 2.99 6.12 -2.28
C LEU A 47 4.52 6.26 -2.41
N ILE A 48 5.07 5.71 -3.50
CA ILE A 48 6.42 6.00 -3.96
C ILE A 48 6.31 7.14 -4.98
N PRO A 49 7.02 8.28 -4.80
CA PRO A 49 6.93 9.37 -5.76
C PRO A 49 7.52 8.97 -7.10
N GLN A 50 7.10 9.67 -8.16
CA GLN A 50 7.53 9.41 -9.55
C GLN A 50 7.19 8.00 -10.04
N THR A 51 6.13 7.37 -9.54
CA THR A 51 5.64 6.10 -10.07
C THR A 51 4.22 6.22 -10.59
N TRP A 52 3.90 5.52 -11.67
CA TRP A 52 2.59 5.44 -12.29
C TRP A 52 2.24 4.00 -12.67
N GLU A 53 1.12 3.49 -12.15
CA GLU A 53 0.58 2.21 -12.61
C GLU A 53 -0.12 2.39 -13.97
N ASP A 54 0.64 2.22 -15.05
CA ASP A 54 0.10 2.26 -16.42
C ASP A 54 -0.95 1.13 -16.62
N PRO A 55 -2.21 1.47 -16.94
CA PRO A 55 -3.27 0.49 -17.18
C PRO A 55 -2.97 -0.55 -18.27
N GLU A 56 -2.05 -0.25 -19.21
CA GLU A 56 -1.75 -1.11 -20.35
C GLU A 56 -0.54 -2.04 -20.12
N MET A 57 0.20 -1.85 -19.03
CA MET A 57 1.47 -2.53 -18.81
C MET A 57 1.33 -3.93 -18.16
N LYS A 58 2.14 -4.89 -18.62
CA LYS A 58 2.24 -6.25 -18.07
C LYS A 58 3.67 -6.53 -17.59
N SER A 59 3.83 -6.98 -16.35
CA SER A 59 5.12 -6.92 -15.64
C SER A 59 6.32 -7.63 -16.30
N ILE A 60 7.53 -7.02 -16.36
CA ILE A 60 8.81 -7.57 -16.97
C ILE A 60 10.07 -7.49 -16.03
N LEU A 61 10.85 -8.58 -15.87
CA LEU A 61 11.73 -8.99 -14.71
C LEU A 61 13.09 -8.28 -14.65
N THR A 62 13.54 -7.76 -13.49
CA THR A 62 14.97 -7.62 -13.04
C THR A 62 15.08 -7.08 -11.58
N ARG A 63 16.30 -6.92 -11.01
CA ARG A 63 16.63 -6.95 -9.55
C ARG A 63 17.45 -5.73 -9.10
N SER A 64 17.18 -5.14 -7.92
CA SER A 64 18.18 -4.35 -7.14
C SER A 64 17.80 -4.15 -5.65
N ASN A 65 18.77 -3.78 -4.79
CA ASN A 65 18.78 -3.87 -3.33
C ASN A 65 18.59 -2.48 -2.65
N TRP A 66 17.58 -2.28 -1.79
CA TRP A 66 17.53 -1.11 -0.88
C TRP A 66 16.53 -1.30 0.30
N ASP A 67 17.03 -1.46 1.54
CA ASP A 67 16.31 -1.13 2.80
C ASP A 67 17.34 -0.84 3.93
N PRO A 68 17.27 0.30 4.65
CA PRO A 68 18.16 0.69 5.74
C PRO A 68 17.82 0.13 7.15
N ASN A 69 16.85 -0.78 7.33
CA ASN A 69 16.59 -1.43 8.63
C ASN A 69 17.49 -2.67 8.82
N PRO A 70 18.44 -2.68 9.79
CA PRO A 70 19.51 -3.67 9.80
C PRO A 70 19.10 -5.13 10.08
N SER A 71 17.81 -5.39 10.37
CA SER A 71 17.34 -6.68 10.89
C SER A 71 16.19 -7.34 10.11
N VAL A 72 15.66 -6.69 9.08
CA VAL A 72 14.56 -7.24 8.26
C VAL A 72 14.89 -7.08 6.77
N TYR A 73 15.33 -8.17 6.13
CA TYR A 73 15.66 -8.17 4.70
C TYR A 73 14.76 -9.10 3.88
N SER A 74 13.93 -9.89 4.55
CA SER A 74 13.03 -10.85 3.91
C SER A 74 11.70 -10.97 4.66
N LEU A 75 10.74 -11.69 4.06
CA LEU A 75 9.46 -11.98 4.71
C LEU A 75 9.66 -12.87 5.95
N GLU A 76 10.64 -13.76 5.93
CA GLU A 76 11.00 -14.62 7.06
C GLU A 76 11.55 -13.79 8.24
N ASP A 77 12.40 -12.79 7.95
CA ASP A 77 12.86 -11.88 8.99
C ASP A 77 11.72 -11.05 9.57
N LEU A 78 10.80 -10.59 8.72
CA LEU A 78 9.63 -9.82 9.16
C LEU A 78 8.76 -10.65 10.10
N GLU A 79 8.48 -11.91 9.75
CA GLU A 79 7.69 -12.80 10.60
C GLU A 79 8.40 -13.12 11.91
N ARG A 80 9.73 -13.29 11.88
CA ARG A 80 10.54 -13.50 13.09
C ARG A 80 10.55 -12.29 14.03
N VAL A 81 10.65 -11.08 13.48
CA VAL A 81 10.77 -9.83 14.27
C VAL A 81 9.40 -9.28 14.69
N LYS A 82 8.37 -9.46 13.84
CA LYS A 82 7.00 -9.00 14.05
C LYS A 82 5.99 -10.06 13.57
N PRO A 83 5.80 -11.14 14.34
CA PRO A 83 4.94 -12.25 13.95
C PRO A 83 3.50 -11.81 13.70
N GLY A 84 2.85 -12.40 12.69
CA GLY A 84 1.47 -12.10 12.30
C GLY A 84 1.29 -10.81 11.51
N THR A 85 2.34 -10.01 11.27
CA THR A 85 2.26 -8.77 10.47
C THR A 85 1.69 -9.05 9.08
N LEU A 86 2.15 -10.12 8.44
CA LEU A 86 1.73 -10.45 7.08
C LEU A 86 0.28 -10.92 7.01
N GLU A 87 -0.16 -11.75 7.96
CA GLU A 87 -1.55 -12.19 8.04
C GLU A 87 -2.49 -11.03 8.35
N ASN A 88 -2.12 -10.16 9.29
CA ASN A 88 -2.89 -8.95 9.59
C ASN A 88 -2.99 -8.02 8.38
N LEU A 89 -1.93 -7.90 7.58
CA LEU A 89 -1.93 -7.08 6.37
C LEU A 89 -2.89 -7.66 5.32
N LYS A 90 -2.79 -8.97 5.04
CA LYS A 90 -3.72 -9.66 4.12
C LYS A 90 -5.16 -9.54 4.60
N TYR A 91 -5.40 -9.73 5.89
CA TYR A 91 -6.72 -9.60 6.49
C TYR A 91 -7.30 -8.21 6.28
N TRP A 92 -6.51 -7.17 6.56
CA TRP A 92 -6.92 -5.78 6.39
C TRP A 92 -7.20 -5.43 4.91
N LEU A 93 -6.28 -5.79 3.99
CA LEU A 93 -6.41 -5.50 2.55
C LEU A 93 -7.67 -6.11 1.92
N LYS A 94 -8.08 -7.29 2.38
CA LYS A 94 -9.29 -7.95 1.88
C LYS A 94 -10.58 -7.27 2.37
N ARG A 95 -10.57 -6.69 3.57
CA ARG A 95 -11.81 -6.34 4.30
C ARG A 95 -12.04 -4.86 4.56
N TYR A 96 -11.04 -4.00 4.37
CA TYR A 96 -11.16 -2.59 4.77
C TYR A 96 -12.31 -1.81 4.10
N GLU A 97 -12.78 -2.24 2.91
CA GLU A 97 -13.94 -1.62 2.23
C GLU A 97 -15.26 -2.33 2.52
N THR A 98 -15.28 -3.40 3.31
CA THR A 98 -16.54 -4.13 3.60
C THR A 98 -17.49 -3.30 4.45
N SER A 99 -16.96 -2.41 5.28
CA SER A 99 -17.74 -1.41 6.02
C SER A 99 -18.34 -0.33 5.13
N ASP A 100 -17.82 -0.16 3.90
CA ASP A 100 -18.40 0.69 2.85
C ASP A 100 -19.46 -0.05 2.01
N GLY A 101 -19.84 -1.27 2.39
CA GLY A 101 -20.81 -2.11 1.69
C GLY A 101 -20.25 -2.83 0.46
N LYS A 102 -18.93 -2.75 0.22
CA LYS A 102 -18.28 -3.48 -0.88
C LYS A 102 -18.03 -4.94 -0.50
N PRO A 103 -18.03 -5.89 -1.45
CA PRO A 103 -17.66 -7.26 -1.16
C PRO A 103 -16.19 -7.36 -0.70
N GLU A 104 -15.86 -8.44 0.00
CA GLU A 104 -14.47 -8.78 0.34
C GLU A 104 -13.64 -8.88 -0.94
N LYS A 105 -12.46 -8.23 -0.95
CA LYS A 105 -11.55 -8.29 -2.11
C LYS A 105 -10.81 -9.62 -2.13
N SER A 106 -10.57 -10.14 -3.32
CA SER A 106 -9.58 -11.19 -3.55
C SER A 106 -8.20 -10.57 -3.82
N LEU A 107 -7.15 -11.22 -3.34
CA LEU A 107 -5.79 -10.88 -3.71
C LEU A 107 -5.42 -11.65 -4.99
N ALA A 108 -4.58 -11.06 -5.84
CA ALA A 108 -4.04 -11.75 -7.00
C ALA A 108 -3.16 -12.96 -6.61
N SER A 109 -2.62 -12.96 -5.39
CA SER A 109 -1.85 -14.06 -4.79
C SER A 109 -1.96 -13.96 -3.26
N GLU A 110 -2.12 -15.10 -2.58
CA GLU A 110 -2.06 -15.20 -1.11
C GLU A 110 -0.62 -15.16 -0.57
N THR A 111 0.34 -15.45 -1.45
CA THR A 111 1.77 -15.38 -1.14
C THR A 111 2.32 -14.06 -1.66
N PRO A 112 2.90 -13.21 -0.79
CA PRO A 112 3.54 -11.98 -1.22
C PRO A 112 4.73 -12.26 -2.13
N ARG A 113 5.00 -11.32 -3.02
CA ARG A 113 6.22 -11.33 -3.84
C ARG A 113 7.44 -11.05 -2.97
N ASN A 114 8.58 -11.62 -3.34
CA ASN A 114 9.84 -11.31 -2.66
C ASN A 114 10.36 -9.91 -3.03
N VAL A 115 11.38 -9.44 -2.33
CA VAL A 115 11.95 -8.09 -2.51
C VAL A 115 12.34 -7.82 -3.97
N ALA A 116 13.04 -8.76 -4.63
CA ALA A 116 13.46 -8.58 -6.02
C ALA A 116 12.28 -8.43 -6.98
N GLN A 117 11.21 -9.20 -6.76
CA GLN A 117 9.99 -9.12 -7.55
C GLN A 117 9.20 -7.82 -7.28
N ALA A 118 9.23 -7.29 -6.05
CA ALA A 118 8.59 -6.03 -5.71
C ALA A 118 9.33 -4.83 -6.31
N MET A 119 10.66 -4.79 -6.17
CA MET A 119 11.50 -3.71 -6.71
C MET A 119 11.37 -3.56 -8.21
N ARG A 120 11.31 -4.66 -8.95
CA ARG A 120 11.02 -4.67 -10.38
C ARG A 120 9.72 -3.91 -10.71
N ILE A 121 8.65 -4.17 -9.96
CA ILE A 121 7.37 -3.50 -10.20
C ILE A 121 7.55 -2.00 -9.99
N VAL A 122 8.29 -1.58 -8.96
CA VAL A 122 8.61 -0.17 -8.71
C VAL A 122 9.42 0.45 -9.85
N GLU A 123 10.45 -0.22 -10.34
CA GLU A 123 11.26 0.24 -11.48
C GLU A 123 10.42 0.36 -12.76
N GLU A 124 9.52 -0.60 -12.96
CA GLU A 124 8.58 -0.64 -14.07
C GLU A 124 7.62 0.55 -14.07
N VAL A 125 7.01 0.85 -12.92
CA VAL A 125 6.09 1.99 -12.80
C VAL A 125 6.79 3.34 -12.72
N HIS A 126 8.11 3.38 -12.54
CA HIS A 126 8.89 4.62 -12.50
C HIS A 126 9.32 5.11 -13.88
N SER A 127 9.41 4.20 -14.85
CA SER A 127 9.96 4.43 -16.20
C SER A 127 9.00 5.18 -17.11
#